data_AF-A0A6M2DPG4-F1
#
_entry.id   AF-A0A6M2DPG4-F1
#
_cell.length_a   1.000
_cell.length_b   1.000
_cell.length_c   1.000
_cell.angle_alpha   90.00
_cell.angle_beta   90.00
_cell.angle_gamma   90.00
#
_symmetry.space_group_name_H-M   'P 1'
#
loop_
_entity.id
_entity.type
_entity.pdbx_description
1 polymer ?
#
loop_
_entity_poly.entity_id
_entity_poly.type
_entity_poly.pdbx_seq_one_letter_code
_entity_poly.pdbx_strand_id
1 'polypeptide(L)'
;VSLIYVFRNCEKLDILAFKVPITQRQNAKLRCDQLKYENRHLQSALQMWQQRVQRQQAELSEREQLLSKRFTANPDTSIEIDYSLQHFNSLQNANNSVNDMLMTGNNVLDSLRSQRDTLKGAHKRVIDIANTLGLSNATIRLIERRVKQDKFILIGGMLITTFVIVIVILYI
;
A
#
# COMPACT_ATOMS: atom_id res chain seq x y z
N VAL A 1 -15.67 -0.07 -29.37
CA VAL A 1 -14.72 -0.30 -30.48
C VAL A 1 -13.45 0.55 -30.35
N SER A 2 -13.55 1.85 -30.04
CA SER A 2 -12.39 2.75 -29.97
C SER A 2 -11.38 2.43 -28.85
N LEU A 3 -11.81 1.95 -27.68
CA LEU A 3 -10.91 1.68 -26.54
C LEU A 3 -9.94 0.50 -26.79
N ILE A 4 -10.43 -0.57 -27.41
CA ILE A 4 -9.62 -1.74 -27.80
C ILE A 4 -8.54 -1.33 -28.82
N TYR A 5 -8.85 -0.35 -29.66
CA TYR A 5 -7.91 0.23 -30.60
C TYR A 5 -6.80 1.02 -29.89
N VAL A 6 -7.16 1.81 -28.88
CA VAL A 6 -6.19 2.55 -28.05
C VAL A 6 -5.28 1.60 -27.27
N PHE A 7 -5.83 0.53 -26.68
CA PHE A 7 -5.03 -0.47 -25.98
C PHE A 7 -4.03 -1.18 -26.91
N ARG A 8 -4.48 -1.63 -28.10
CA ARG A 8 -3.59 -2.22 -29.12
C ARG A 8 -2.50 -1.24 -29.57
N ASN A 9 -2.81 0.05 -29.68
CA ASN A 9 -1.82 1.06 -30.05
C ASN A 9 -0.82 1.31 -28.92
N CYS A 10 -1.24 1.30 -27.65
CA CYS A 10 -0.35 1.38 -26.49
C CYS A 10 0.60 0.17 -26.40
N GLU A 11 0.13 -1.04 -26.72
CA GLU A 11 1.00 -2.23 -26.79
C GLU A 11 2.01 -2.13 -27.93
N LYS A 12 1.59 -1.64 -29.10
CA LYS A 12 2.52 -1.36 -30.21
C LYS A 12 3.54 -0.28 -29.85
N LEU A 13 3.11 0.78 -29.16
CA LEU A 13 3.98 1.85 -28.67
C LEU A 13 5.00 1.34 -27.65
N ASP A 14 4.63 0.39 -26.80
CA ASP A 14 5.55 -0.26 -25.86
C ASP A 14 6.65 -1.04 -26.61
N ILE A 15 6.27 -1.82 -27.63
CA ILE A 15 7.21 -2.54 -28.51
C ILE A 15 8.13 -1.55 -29.25
N LEU A 16 7.60 -0.43 -29.72
CA LEU A 16 8.38 0.61 -30.40
C LEU A 16 9.28 1.40 -29.44
N ALA A 17 8.88 1.58 -28.18
CA ALA A 17 9.72 2.19 -27.15
C ALA A 17 11.00 1.36 -26.92
N PHE A 18 10.96 0.05 -27.12
CA PHE A 18 12.18 -0.78 -27.10
C PHE A 18 13.14 -0.51 -28.29
N LYS A 19 12.74 0.19 -29.36
CA LYS A 19 13.62 0.52 -30.49
C LYS A 19 14.28 1.90 -30.40
N VAL A 20 13.98 2.69 -29.36
CA VAL A 20 14.51 4.03 -29.14
C VAL A 20 15.86 3.96 -28.39
N PRO A 21 16.82 4.87 -28.65
CA PRO A 21 18.08 4.96 -27.91
C PRO A 21 17.88 4.98 -26.39
N ILE A 22 18.82 4.35 -25.66
CA ILE A 22 18.73 4.01 -24.23
C ILE A 22 18.37 5.22 -23.35
N THR A 23 18.86 6.41 -23.71
CA THR A 23 18.61 7.67 -22.99
C THR A 23 17.15 8.14 -23.04
N GLN A 24 16.43 7.87 -24.13
CA GLN A 24 15.02 8.30 -24.31
C GLN A 24 14.03 7.18 -23.99
N ARG A 25 14.49 5.93 -23.96
CA ARG A 25 13.69 4.72 -23.69
C ARG A 25 12.92 4.80 -22.37
N GLN A 26 13.55 5.31 -21.31
CA GLN A 26 12.91 5.42 -20.00
C GLN A 26 11.74 6.42 -20.01
N ASN A 27 11.89 7.55 -20.68
CA ASN A 27 10.84 8.57 -20.78
C ASN A 27 9.67 8.10 -21.67
N ALA A 28 9.98 7.47 -22.81
CA ALA A 28 8.99 6.88 -23.70
C ALA A 28 8.16 5.80 -23.00
N LYS A 29 8.81 4.92 -22.22
CA LYS A 29 8.14 3.89 -21.42
C LYS A 29 7.23 4.50 -20.35
N LEU A 30 7.71 5.49 -19.61
CA LEU A 30 6.92 6.18 -18.59
C LEU A 30 5.63 6.78 -19.17
N ARG A 31 5.72 7.44 -20.34
CA ARG A 31 4.55 8.00 -21.03
C ARG A 31 3.58 6.92 -21.52
N CYS A 32 4.08 5.80 -22.02
CA CYS A 32 3.24 4.66 -22.41
C CYS A 32 2.51 4.08 -21.20
N ASP A 33 3.19 3.93 -20.06
CA ASP A 33 2.58 3.43 -18.83
C ASP A 33 1.54 4.41 -18.26
N GLN A 34 1.79 5.72 -18.34
CA GLN A 34 0.81 6.76 -18.01
C GLN A 34 -0.44 6.64 -18.88
N LEU A 35 -0.29 6.56 -20.20
CA LEU A 35 -1.44 6.46 -21.12
C LEU A 35 -2.26 5.19 -20.86
N LYS A 36 -1.60 4.06 -20.58
CA LYS A 36 -2.27 2.80 -20.21
C LYS A 36 -3.03 2.94 -18.89
N TYR A 37 -2.47 3.64 -17.91
CA TYR A 37 -3.12 3.89 -16.63
C TYR A 37 -4.37 4.75 -16.80
N GLU A 38 -4.27 5.88 -17.50
CA GLU A 38 -5.40 6.78 -17.76
C GLU A 38 -6.53 6.06 -18.50
N ASN A 39 -6.19 5.23 -19.49
CA ASN A 39 -7.18 4.48 -20.24
C ASN A 39 -7.96 3.50 -19.36
N ARG A 40 -7.26 2.76 -18.48
CA ARG A 40 -7.90 1.87 -17.50
C ARG A 40 -8.77 2.64 -16.51
N HIS A 41 -8.29 3.79 -16.03
CA HIS A 41 -9.04 4.61 -15.09
C HIS A 41 -10.34 5.13 -15.70
N LEU A 42 -10.28 5.67 -16.91
CA LEU A 42 -11.45 6.14 -17.65
C LEU A 42 -12.44 5.00 -17.95
N GLN A 43 -11.93 3.81 -18.27
CA GLN A 43 -12.76 2.63 -18.47
C GLN A 43 -13.54 2.26 -17.21
N SER A 44 -12.88 2.20 -16.05
CA SER A 44 -13.53 1.92 -14.78
C SER A 44 -14.56 3.00 -14.42
N ALA A 45 -14.24 4.28 -14.63
CA ALA A 45 -15.15 5.38 -14.39
C ALA A 45 -16.42 5.29 -15.27
N LEU A 46 -16.26 4.96 -16.54
CA LEU A 46 -17.38 4.78 -17.47
C LEU A 46 -18.25 3.58 -17.09
N GLN A 47 -17.65 2.46 -16.69
CA GLN A 47 -18.38 1.29 -16.19
C GLN A 47 -19.20 1.62 -14.95
N MET A 48 -18.61 2.34 -13.98
CA MET A 48 -19.32 2.79 -12.78
C MET A 48 -20.50 3.71 -13.14
N TRP A 49 -20.32 4.62 -14.09
CA TRP A 49 -21.41 5.50 -14.54
C TRP A 49 -22.53 4.70 -15.23
N GLN A 50 -22.19 3.77 -16.12
CA GLN A 50 -23.17 2.89 -16.77
C GLN A 50 -23.95 2.05 -15.74
N GLN A 51 -23.27 1.50 -14.73
CA GLN A 51 -23.92 0.77 -13.65
C GLN A 51 -24.89 1.65 -12.85
N ARG A 52 -24.53 2.91 -12.57
CA ARG A 52 -25.43 3.86 -11.89
C ARG A 52 -26.69 4.13 -12.72
N VAL A 53 -26.54 4.36 -14.02
CA VAL A 53 -27.68 4.58 -14.91
C VAL A 53 -28.57 3.36 -14.97
N GLN A 54 -28.00 2.16 -15.12
CA GLN A 54 -28.79 0.93 -15.13
C GLN A 54 -29.51 0.68 -13.80
N ARG A 55 -28.88 0.98 -12.67
CA ARG A 55 -29.50 0.85 -11.35
C ARG A 55 -30.71 1.78 -11.22
N GLN A 56 -30.58 3.04 -11.63
CA GLN A 56 -31.72 3.97 -11.63
C GLN A 56 -32.86 3.48 -12.52
N GLN A 57 -32.55 2.97 -13.72
CA GLN A 57 -33.55 2.41 -14.61
C GLN A 57 -34.25 1.18 -13.99
N ALA A 58 -33.49 0.31 -13.33
CA ALA A 58 -34.02 -0.87 -12.65
C ALA A 58 -34.95 -0.47 -11.49
N GLU A 59 -34.52 0.47 -10.64
CA GLU A 59 -35.33 1.03 -9.54
C GLU A 59 -36.63 1.65 -10.04
N LEU A 60 -36.58 2.42 -11.13
CA LEU A 60 -37.78 3.01 -11.76
C LEU A 60 -38.71 1.91 -12.30
N SER A 61 -38.18 0.89 -12.96
CA SER A 61 -38.99 -0.21 -13.48
C SER A 61 -39.63 -1.05 -12.37
N GLU A 62 -38.93 -1.27 -11.26
CA GLU A 62 -39.45 -1.94 -10.08
C GLU A 62 -40.56 -1.11 -9.43
N ARG A 63 -40.36 0.21 -9.33
CA ARG A 63 -41.37 1.13 -8.84
C ARG A 63 -42.62 1.13 -9.72
N GLU A 64 -42.47 1.11 -11.04
CA GLU A 64 -43.60 1.00 -11.98
C GLU A 64 -44.31 -0.35 -11.87
N GLN A 65 -43.59 -1.46 -11.68
CA GLN A 65 -44.19 -2.77 -11.46
C GLN A 65 -45.04 -2.79 -10.18
N LEU A 66 -44.55 -2.19 -9.10
CA LEU A 66 -45.29 -2.06 -7.84
C LEU A 66 -46.53 -1.16 -7.99
N LEU A 67 -46.45 -0.09 -8.78
CA LEU A 67 -47.59 0.78 -9.10
C LEU A 67 -48.61 0.13 -10.05
N SER A 68 -48.15 -0.73 -10.97
CA SER A 68 -49.00 -1.42 -11.95
C SER A 68 -49.80 -2.57 -11.35
N LYS A 69 -49.38 -3.09 -10.18
CA LYS A 69 -50.19 -3.99 -9.37
C LYS A 69 -51.33 -3.19 -8.75
N ARG A 70 -52.47 -3.13 -9.45
CA ARG A 70 -53.72 -2.59 -8.91
C ARG A 70 -54.16 -3.49 -7.74
N PHE A 71 -53.88 -3.05 -6.51
CA PHE A 71 -54.38 -3.70 -5.30
C PHE A 71 -55.91 -3.63 -5.30
N THR A 72 -56.57 -4.75 -5.58
CA THR A 72 -57.97 -4.94 -5.24
C THR A 72 -58.01 -5.14 -3.73
N ALA A 73 -58.49 -4.14 -2.98
CA ALA A 73 -58.64 -4.25 -1.53
C ALA A 73 -59.64 -5.37 -1.22
N ASN A 74 -59.14 -6.52 -0.76
CA ASN A 74 -59.96 -7.56 -0.19
C ASN A 74 -60.14 -7.22 1.31
N PRO A 75 -61.38 -7.02 1.80
CA PRO A 75 -61.65 -6.41 3.11
C PRO A 75 -61.06 -7.20 4.29
N ASP A 76 -60.86 -8.51 4.16
CA ASP A 76 -60.33 -9.38 5.23
C ASP A 76 -58.80 -9.48 5.30
N THR A 77 -58.05 -8.86 4.38
CA THR A 77 -56.58 -9.02 4.29
C THR A 77 -55.78 -7.77 4.67
N SER A 78 -56.42 -6.80 5.31
CA SER A 78 -55.85 -5.47 5.55
C SER A 78 -54.85 -5.40 6.71
N ILE A 79 -54.69 -6.46 7.51
CA ILE A 79 -53.89 -6.40 8.76
C ILE A 79 -52.70 -7.39 8.75
N GLU A 80 -52.72 -8.47 7.96
CA GLU A 80 -51.67 -9.52 8.01
C GLU A 80 -50.59 -9.39 6.91
N ILE A 81 -50.92 -8.77 5.77
CA ILE A 81 -49.97 -8.57 4.65
C ILE A 81 -48.88 -7.55 5.02
N ASP A 82 -49.23 -6.51 5.77
CA ASP A 82 -48.30 -5.43 6.11
C ASP A 82 -47.22 -5.89 7.10
N TYR A 83 -47.61 -6.68 8.11
CA TYR A 83 -46.66 -7.21 9.10
C TYR A 83 -45.69 -8.23 8.50
N SER A 84 -46.17 -9.12 7.62
CA SER A 84 -45.32 -10.13 6.97
C SER A 84 -44.36 -9.54 5.93
N LEU A 85 -44.80 -8.54 5.16
CA LEU A 85 -43.94 -7.78 4.25
C LEU A 85 -42.90 -6.95 5.00
N GLN A 86 -43.30 -6.30 6.10
CA GLN A 86 -42.37 -5.54 6.94
C GLN A 86 -41.33 -6.45 7.59
N HIS A 87 -41.72 -7.66 8.02
CA HIS A 87 -40.79 -8.68 8.53
C HIS A 87 -39.80 -9.15 7.47
N PHE A 88 -40.27 -9.46 6.26
CA PHE A 88 -39.41 -9.88 5.17
C PHE A 88 -38.41 -8.78 4.77
N ASN A 89 -38.88 -7.54 4.68
CA ASN A 89 -38.03 -6.38 4.39
C ASN A 89 -37.00 -6.16 5.50
N SER A 90 -37.41 -6.26 6.77
CA SER A 90 -36.52 -6.16 7.94
C SER A 90 -35.49 -7.28 7.97
N LEU A 91 -35.88 -8.52 7.66
CA LEU A 91 -34.98 -9.67 7.52
C LEU A 91 -33.98 -9.48 6.38
N GLN A 92 -34.42 -8.95 5.24
CA GLN A 92 -33.54 -8.69 4.12
C GLN A 92 -32.54 -7.56 4.41
N ASN A 93 -32.99 -6.49 5.07
CA ASN A 93 -32.12 -5.41 5.54
C ASN A 93 -31.13 -5.90 6.60
N ALA A 94 -31.57 -6.77 7.51
CA ALA A 94 -30.71 -7.40 8.49
C ALA A 94 -29.66 -8.30 7.83
N ASN A 95 -30.05 -9.09 6.83
CA ASN A 95 -29.13 -9.95 6.07
C ASN A 95 -28.08 -9.11 5.32
N ASN A 96 -28.49 -8.02 4.67
CA ASN A 96 -27.57 -7.08 4.03
C ASN A 96 -26.61 -6.45 5.04
N SER A 97 -27.11 -6.02 6.21
CA SER A 97 -26.28 -5.45 7.29
C SER A 97 -25.29 -6.47 7.86
N VAL A 98 -25.69 -7.73 8.00
CA VAL A 98 -24.82 -8.83 8.42
C VAL A 98 -23.75 -9.10 7.37
N ASN A 99 -24.08 -9.08 6.08
CA ASN A 99 -23.10 -9.22 5.00
C ASN A 99 -22.07 -8.09 4.99
N ASP A 100 -22.50 -6.85 5.24
CA ASP A 100 -21.58 -5.71 5.37
C ASP A 100 -20.64 -5.88 6.57
N MET A 101 -21.14 -6.40 7.70
CA MET A 101 -20.31 -6.75 8.86
C MET A 101 -19.34 -7.90 8.56
N LEU A 102 -19.77 -8.94 7.84
CA LEU A 102 -18.89 -10.06 7.43
C LEU A 102 -17.80 -9.58 6.48
N MET A 103 -18.13 -8.71 5.54
CA MET A 103 -17.16 -8.10 4.63
C MET A 103 -16.15 -7.25 5.40
N THR A 104 -16.62 -6.43 6.34
CA THR A 104 -15.77 -5.63 7.22
C THR A 104 -14.87 -6.51 8.08
N GLY A 105 -15.41 -7.60 8.64
CA GLY A 105 -14.65 -8.56 9.45
C GLY A 105 -13.53 -9.24 8.65
N ASN A 106 -13.79 -9.63 7.40
CA ASN A 106 -12.76 -10.16 6.51
C ASN A 106 -11.65 -9.14 6.23
N ASN A 107 -12.01 -7.89 5.93
CA ASN A 107 -11.04 -6.82 5.69
C ASN A 107 -10.15 -6.56 6.92
N VAL A 108 -10.73 -6.61 8.12
CA VAL A 108 -9.98 -6.49 9.38
C VAL A 108 -9.03 -7.68 9.57
N LEU A 109 -9.49 -8.90 9.33
CA LEU A 109 -8.66 -10.11 9.39
C LEU A 109 -7.47 -10.05 8.40
N ASP A 110 -7.71 -9.62 7.16
CA ASP A 110 -6.66 -9.44 6.16
C ASP A 110 -5.67 -8.34 6.55
N SER A 111 -6.15 -7.25 7.14
CA SER A 111 -5.31 -6.19 7.68
C SER A 111 -4.41 -6.69 8.82
N LEU A 112 -4.97 -7.47 9.76
CA LEU A 112 -4.20 -8.10 10.84
C LEU A 112 -3.16 -9.09 10.30
N ARG A 113 -3.51 -9.86 9.27
CA ARG A 113 -2.58 -10.76 8.59
C ARG A 113 -1.42 -9.99 7.95
N SER A 114 -1.73 -8.90 7.23
CA SER A 114 -0.72 -8.03 6.60
C SER A 114 0.18 -7.35 7.63
N GLN A 115 -0.38 -6.90 8.76
CA GLN A 115 0.40 -6.35 9.88
C GLN A 115 1.36 -7.40 10.45
N ARG A 116 0.91 -8.65 10.64
CA ARG A 116 1.78 -9.74 11.09
C ARG A 116 2.93 -9.98 10.14
N ASP A 117 2.69 -9.98 8.83
CA ASP A 117 3.74 -10.22 7.83
C ASP A 117 4.73 -9.05 7.78
N THR A 118 4.25 -7.81 7.95
CA THR A 118 5.09 -6.62 8.12
C THR A 118 5.96 -6.72 9.37
N LEU A 119 5.38 -7.11 10.50
CA LEU A 119 6.10 -7.27 11.77
C LEU A 119 7.17 -8.35 11.67
N LYS A 120 6.87 -9.47 11.02
CA LYS A 120 7.85 -10.53 10.72
C LYS A 120 8.99 -10.01 9.84
N GLY A 121 8.68 -9.20 8.83
CA GLY A 121 9.67 -8.54 7.99
C GLY A 121 10.57 -7.59 8.78
N ALA A 122 10.00 -6.78 9.66
CA ALA A 122 10.74 -5.89 10.56
C ALA A 122 11.64 -6.68 11.52
N HIS A 123 11.13 -7.73 12.15
CA HIS A 123 11.91 -8.62 13.02
C HIS A 123 13.08 -9.27 12.27
N LYS A 124 12.85 -9.75 11.05
CA LYS A 124 13.91 -10.30 10.21
C LYS A 124 14.99 -9.25 9.91
N ARG A 125 14.60 -8.01 9.56
CA ARG A 125 15.54 -6.91 9.37
C ARG A 125 16.33 -6.58 10.65
N VAL A 126 15.69 -6.60 11.81
CA VAL A 126 16.36 -6.39 13.09
C VAL A 126 17.39 -7.48 13.36
N ILE A 127 17.05 -8.75 13.10
CA ILE A 127 18.00 -9.88 13.19
C ILE A 127 19.15 -9.69 12.20
N ASP A 128 18.87 -9.31 10.95
CA ASP A 128 19.91 -9.08 9.95
C ASP A 128 20.85 -7.95 10.39
N ILE A 129 20.30 -6.85 10.92
CA ILE A 129 21.08 -5.75 11.50
C ILE A 129 21.89 -6.25 12.70
N ALA A 130 21.29 -7.00 13.63
CA ALA A 130 21.99 -7.56 14.78
C ALA A 130 23.14 -8.49 14.34
N ASN A 131 22.96 -9.28 13.29
CA ASN A 131 24.02 -10.12 12.71
C ASN A 131 25.13 -9.25 12.08
N THR A 132 24.78 -8.18 11.36
CA THR A 132 25.78 -7.24 10.81
C THR A 132 26.52 -6.43 11.87
N LEU A 133 25.85 -6.06 12.97
CA LEU A 133 26.46 -5.40 14.13
C LEU A 133 27.27 -6.41 14.98
N GLY A 134 26.89 -7.68 15.02
CA GLY A 134 27.69 -8.76 15.61
C GLY A 134 29.02 -8.97 14.88
N LEU A 135 29.01 -8.86 13.55
CA LEU A 135 30.22 -8.83 12.71
C LEU A 135 30.99 -7.49 12.82
N SER A 136 30.31 -6.40 13.25
CA SER A 136 30.92 -5.09 13.56
C SER A 136 31.84 -5.13 14.80
N ASN A 137 32.05 -6.29 15.44
CA ASN A 137 33.17 -6.47 16.36
C ASN A 137 34.51 -6.04 15.73
N ALA A 138 34.70 -6.23 14.42
CA ALA A 138 35.88 -5.70 13.73
C ALA A 138 35.96 -4.17 13.79
N THR A 139 34.85 -3.47 13.56
CA THR A 139 34.76 -2.00 13.58
C THR A 139 34.85 -1.43 15.00
N ILE A 140 34.22 -2.05 16.00
CA ILE A 140 34.41 -1.70 17.42
C ILE A 140 35.87 -1.86 17.83
N ARG A 141 36.50 -2.98 17.43
CA ARG A 141 37.91 -3.27 17.74
C ARG A 141 38.88 -2.33 16.99
N LEU A 142 38.52 -1.87 15.79
CA LEU A 142 39.26 -0.82 15.07
C LEU A 142 39.17 0.54 15.77
N ILE A 143 38.03 0.89 16.38
CA ILE A 143 37.86 2.12 17.15
C ILE A 143 38.70 2.06 18.45
N GLU A 144 38.61 0.96 19.21
CA GLU A 144 39.41 0.79 20.43
C GLU A 144 40.92 0.88 20.17
N ARG A 145 41.40 0.34 19.05
CA ARG A 145 42.83 0.38 18.70
C ARG A 145 43.31 1.81 18.42
N ARG A 146 42.49 2.65 17.77
CA ARG A 146 42.80 4.06 17.51
C ARG A 146 42.89 4.87 18.81
N VAL A 147 41.96 4.66 19.74
CA VAL A 147 41.96 5.34 21.05
C VAL A 147 43.15 4.91 21.90
N LYS A 148 43.52 3.62 21.89
CA LYS A 148 44.73 3.14 22.58
C LYS A 148 46.02 3.72 22.00
N GLN A 149 46.12 3.80 20.67
CA GLN A 149 47.28 4.43 20.01
C GLN A 149 47.37 5.92 20.35
N ASP A 150 46.26 6.64 20.31
CA ASP A 150 46.22 8.07 20.65
C ASP A 150 46.70 8.32 22.09
N LYS A 151 46.23 7.51 23.04
CA LYS A 151 46.69 7.57 24.43
C LYS A 151 48.19 7.29 24.58
N PHE A 152 48.73 6.36 23.80
CA PHE A 152 50.16 6.03 23.82
C PHE A 152 51.02 7.17 23.23
N ILE A 153 50.58 7.75 22.12
CA ILE A 153 51.24 8.91 21.49
C ILE A 153 51.23 10.12 22.44
N LEU A 154 50.11 10.37 23.13
CA LEU A 154 49.97 11.47 24.08
C LEU A 154 50.91 11.31 25.28
N ILE A 155 50.96 10.12 25.88
CA ILE A 155 51.89 9.82 26.99
C ILE A 155 53.35 9.93 26.55
N GLY A 156 53.68 9.41 25.36
CA GLY A 156 55.02 9.50 24.79
C GLY A 156 55.47 10.94 24.58
N GLY A 157 54.60 11.78 24.01
CA GLY A 157 54.86 13.21 23.83
C GLY A 157 55.14 13.91 25.15
N MET A 158 54.30 13.67 26.17
CA MET A 158 54.45 14.27 27.50
C MET A 158 55.80 13.93 28.15
N LEU A 159 56.23 12.67 28.07
CA LEU A 159 57.51 12.20 28.60
C LEU A 159 58.70 12.82 27.86
N ILE A 160 58.65 12.88 26.53
CA ILE A 160 59.72 13.46 25.70
C ILE A 160 59.90 14.95 26.05
N THR A 161 58.81 15.73 26.09
CA THR A 161 58.90 17.15 26.48
C THR A 161 59.46 17.31 27.89
N THR A 162 59.07 16.47 28.84
CA THR A 162 59.59 16.52 30.21
C THR A 162 61.08 16.21 30.25
N PHE A 163 61.53 15.18 29.52
CA PHE A 163 62.94 14.78 29.46
C PHE A 163 63.83 15.87 28.86
N VAL A 164 63.37 16.52 27.78
CA VAL A 164 64.09 17.65 27.15
C VAL A 164 64.28 18.80 28.14
N ILE A 165 63.23 19.17 28.88
CA ILE A 165 63.32 20.23 29.90
C ILE A 165 64.34 19.87 30.98
N VAL A 166 64.33 18.64 31.48
CA VAL A 166 65.28 18.18 32.52
C VAL A 166 66.73 18.21 32.02
N ILE A 167 66.98 17.76 30.78
CA ILE A 167 68.33 17.82 30.19
C ILE A 167 68.82 19.26 30.08
N VAL A 168 67.98 20.17 29.59
CA VAL A 168 68.34 21.59 29.46
C VAL A 168 68.68 22.20 30.82
N ILE A 169 67.94 21.86 31.87
CA ILE A 169 68.21 22.34 33.24
C ILE A 169 69.50 21.75 33.82
N LEU A 170 69.84 20.49 33.51
CA LEU A 170 71.06 19.87 34.02
C LEU A 170 72.35 20.32 33.31
N TYR A 171 72.23 20.77 32.06
CA TYR A 171 73.37 21.19 31.24
C TYR A 171 73.67 22.70 31.33
N ILE A 172 72.75 23.47 31.92
CA ILE A 172 72.92 24.87 32.32
C ILE A 172 73.39 24.92 33.76
#